data_AF-A0A8S3V1R9-F1
#
_entry.id   AF-A0A8S3V1R9-F1
#
_cell.length_a   1.000
_cell.length_b   1.000
_cell.length_c   1.000
_cell.angle_alpha   90.00
_cell.angle_beta   90.00
_cell.angle_gamma   90.00
#
_symmetry.space_group_name_H-M   'P 1'
#
loop_
_entity.id
_entity.type
_entity.pdbx_description
1 polymer ?
#
loop_
_entity_poly.entity_id
_entity_poly.type
_entity_poly.pdbx_seq_one_letter_code
_entity_poly.pdbx_strand_id
1 'polypeptide(L)'
;MSLSDPLSVVNLLARAKTIKGRRIPPDLQKQVEDIQTKVPRTTGPPGDLDEEIKRWLIVGICLHSIISPLLRKYVDPFISNLYNSLVSSDSIDTQGYQRYLRKYPAANIYYLNYKSINNNSKLAKNYWNYDYKVKSHVDLSKLFLKPSMAIYSAIDETCDTSALLGMVVNINAFPPAVQVDAKRPIFRLPKQIRSEIRNPWAHCDRTEWTTAKYADSFNLMGQFVREIGLRNREENQILGELNTWATNGNNYLSGTVLGLEIVEEIRQQTHVLSEYVQTLCDRNRQSVCQSAKKN
;
A
#
# COMPACT_ATOMS: atom_id res chain seq x y z
N MET A 1 28.09 -14.11 -6.23
CA MET A 1 28.13 -13.27 -7.44
C MET A 1 27.00 -13.70 -8.36
N SER A 2 25.87 -12.97 -8.34
CA SER A 2 24.71 -13.26 -9.20
C SER A 2 24.70 -12.28 -10.37
N LEU A 3 24.75 -12.82 -11.59
CA LEU A 3 24.66 -12.10 -12.86
C LEU A 3 23.18 -11.97 -13.25
N SER A 4 22.53 -10.87 -12.87
CA SER A 4 21.14 -10.61 -13.28
C SER A 4 20.87 -9.14 -13.60
N ASP A 5 21.88 -8.44 -14.13
CA ASP A 5 21.75 -7.07 -14.67
C ASP A 5 22.22 -7.02 -16.14
N PRO A 6 21.34 -6.68 -17.11
CA PRO A 6 21.69 -6.50 -18.53
C PRO A 6 22.77 -5.44 -18.77
N LEU A 7 22.89 -4.40 -17.93
CA LEU A 7 23.98 -3.42 -18.04
C LEU A 7 25.33 -3.98 -17.56
N SER A 8 25.33 -4.98 -16.68
CA SER A 8 26.57 -5.68 -16.30
C SER A 8 27.12 -6.53 -17.44
N VAL A 9 26.25 -7.07 -18.30
CA VAL A 9 26.64 -7.86 -19.48
C VAL A 9 27.25 -6.97 -20.56
N VAL A 10 26.68 -5.78 -20.79
CA VAL A 10 27.22 -4.80 -21.76
C VAL A 10 28.59 -4.27 -21.32
N ASN A 11 28.79 -4.00 -20.03
CA ASN A 11 30.08 -3.59 -19.48
C ASN A 11 31.12 -4.73 -19.42
N LEU A 12 30.69 -5.99 -19.23
CA LEU A 12 31.56 -7.16 -19.35
C LEU A 12 32.02 -7.39 -20.80
N LEU A 13 31.14 -7.21 -21.78
CA LEU A 13 31.46 -7.35 -23.21
C LEU A 13 32.32 -6.21 -23.74
N ALA A 14 32.13 -4.98 -23.24
CA ALA A 14 33.02 -3.85 -23.53
C ALA A 14 34.43 -4.07 -22.97
N ARG A 15 34.57 -4.71 -21.80
CA ARG A 15 35.86 -5.13 -21.22
C ARG A 15 36.48 -6.35 -21.90
N ALA A 16 35.68 -7.21 -22.55
CA ALA A 16 36.18 -8.35 -23.32
C ALA A 16 36.83 -7.95 -24.66
N LYS A 17 36.58 -6.73 -25.17
CA LYS A 17 37.24 -6.20 -26.39
C LYS A 17 38.74 -5.94 -26.25
N THR A 18 39.31 -6.08 -25.05
CA THR A 18 40.75 -5.91 -24.80
C THR A 18 41.49 -7.21 -24.44
N ILE A 19 40.90 -8.38 -24.72
CA ILE A 19 41.59 -9.67 -24.56
C ILE A 19 41.62 -10.42 -25.90
N LYS A 20 42.81 -10.41 -26.50
CA LYS A 20 43.34 -11.24 -27.60
C LYS A 20 42.34 -12.17 -28.32
N GLY A 21 41.99 -11.78 -29.54
CA GLY A 21 42.05 -12.70 -30.69
C GLY A 21 40.91 -13.70 -30.92
N ARG A 22 39.70 -13.50 -30.40
CA ARG A 22 38.52 -14.29 -30.83
C ARG A 22 37.50 -13.42 -31.54
N ARG A 23 37.20 -13.75 -32.81
CA ARG A 23 36.10 -13.12 -33.57
C ARG A 23 34.77 -13.55 -32.96
N ILE A 24 33.86 -12.58 -32.85
CA ILE A 24 32.49 -12.79 -32.38
C ILE A 24 31.77 -13.67 -33.43
N PRO A 25 31.02 -14.71 -33.00
CA PRO A 25 30.19 -15.53 -33.87
C PRO A 25 29.20 -14.69 -34.71
N PRO A 26 29.03 -14.96 -36.03
CA PRO A 26 28.21 -14.13 -36.94
C PRO A 26 26.73 -14.02 -36.54
N ASP A 27 26.21 -15.04 -35.88
CA ASP A 27 24.86 -15.13 -35.33
C ASP A 27 24.62 -14.13 -34.17
N LEU A 28 25.61 -13.97 -33.30
CA LEU A 28 25.58 -12.95 -32.24
C LEU A 28 25.73 -11.54 -32.82
N GLN A 29 26.51 -11.41 -33.90
CA GLN A 29 26.69 -10.13 -34.58
C GLN A 29 25.39 -9.66 -35.25
N LYS A 30 24.65 -10.59 -35.87
CA LYS A 30 23.31 -10.34 -36.44
C LYS A 30 22.27 -9.99 -35.37
N GLN A 31 22.29 -10.66 -34.21
CA GLN A 31 21.40 -10.32 -33.10
C GLN A 31 21.66 -8.90 -32.55
N VAL A 32 22.92 -8.48 -32.50
CA VAL A 32 23.29 -7.11 -32.10
C VAL A 32 22.79 -6.09 -33.11
N GLU A 33 22.92 -6.36 -34.41
CA GLU A 33 22.41 -5.47 -35.47
C GLU A 33 20.87 -5.41 -35.49
N ASP A 34 20.17 -6.52 -35.26
CA ASP A 34 18.70 -6.54 -35.13
C ASP A 34 18.19 -5.78 -33.90
N ILE A 35 18.99 -5.73 -32.82
CA ILE A 35 18.71 -4.93 -31.62
C ILE A 35 18.97 -3.43 -31.87
N GLN A 36 19.98 -3.10 -32.68
CA GLN A 36 20.32 -1.71 -33.02
C GLN A 36 19.39 -1.09 -34.07
N THR A 37 18.82 -1.88 -34.97
CA THR A 37 17.94 -1.42 -36.06
C THR A 37 16.47 -1.30 -35.67
N LYS A 38 16.06 -1.88 -34.53
CA LYS A 38 14.74 -1.63 -33.93
C LYS A 38 14.72 -0.26 -33.27
N VAL A 39 14.39 0.75 -34.07
CA VAL A 39 14.14 2.16 -33.74
C VAL A 39 13.93 2.42 -32.24
N PRO A 40 14.89 3.05 -31.55
CA PRO A 40 14.63 3.69 -30.27
C PRO A 40 13.62 4.82 -30.52
N ARG A 41 12.44 4.75 -29.89
CA ARG A 41 11.57 5.93 -29.79
C ARG A 41 12.34 6.99 -29.01
N THR A 42 12.81 8.01 -29.74
CA THR A 42 13.28 9.33 -29.30
C THR A 42 13.66 9.44 -27.83
N THR A 43 14.91 9.13 -27.51
CA THR A 43 15.58 9.52 -26.28
C THR A 43 16.02 10.99 -26.38
N GLY A 44 15.31 11.89 -25.69
CA GLY A 44 15.98 13.03 -25.06
C GLY A 44 16.87 12.54 -23.91
N PRO A 45 17.66 13.41 -23.25
CA PRO A 45 18.16 13.07 -21.90
C PRO A 45 16.98 12.59 -21.06
N PRO A 46 17.14 11.63 -20.12
CA PRO A 46 16.00 11.12 -19.34
C PRO A 46 15.27 12.32 -18.76
N GLY A 47 14.10 12.62 -19.33
CA GLY A 47 13.36 13.81 -19.00
C GLY A 47 13.08 13.74 -17.52
N ASP A 48 13.41 14.81 -16.81
CA ASP A 48 12.97 14.98 -15.42
C ASP A 48 11.47 14.66 -15.36
N LEU A 49 11.05 13.90 -14.35
CA LEU A 49 9.66 13.49 -14.23
C LEU A 49 8.75 14.73 -14.22
N ASP A 50 7.58 14.65 -14.85
CA ASP A 50 6.60 15.73 -14.74
C ASP A 50 6.31 16.02 -13.26
N GLU A 51 6.20 17.30 -12.87
CA GLU A 51 6.03 17.70 -11.48
C GLU A 51 4.80 17.04 -10.81
N GLU A 52 3.74 16.80 -11.59
CA GLU A 52 2.54 16.08 -11.16
C GLU A 52 2.86 14.62 -10.78
N ILE A 53 3.67 13.95 -11.60
CA ILE A 53 4.12 12.58 -11.36
C ILE A 53 5.03 12.52 -10.13
N LYS A 54 5.93 13.49 -9.95
CA LYS A 54 6.78 13.57 -8.75
C LYS A 54 5.95 13.68 -7.48
N ARG A 55 4.96 14.58 -7.47
CA ARG A 55 4.05 14.77 -6.32
C ARG A 55 3.28 13.49 -6.01
N TRP A 56 2.72 12.84 -7.04
CA TRP A 56 2.03 11.55 -6.90
C TRP A 56 2.95 10.48 -6.29
N LEU A 57 4.19 10.37 -6.78
CA LEU A 57 5.19 9.42 -6.27
C LEU A 57 5.56 9.69 -4.81
N ILE A 58 5.91 10.94 -4.48
CA ILE A 58 6.32 11.32 -3.12
C ILE A 58 5.21 11.04 -2.11
N VAL A 59 3.96 11.39 -2.44
CA VAL A 59 2.80 11.10 -1.58
C VAL A 59 2.59 9.60 -1.44
N GLY A 60 2.74 8.84 -2.54
CA GLY A 60 2.69 7.39 -2.52
C GLY A 60 3.73 6.74 -1.62
N ILE A 61 4.97 7.21 -1.71
CA ILE A 61 6.06 6.78 -0.83
C ILE A 61 5.67 7.03 0.62
N CYS A 62 5.27 8.26 0.99
CA CYS A 62 4.88 8.58 2.36
C CYS A 62 3.70 7.73 2.86
N LEU A 63 2.69 7.47 2.02
CA LEU A 63 1.59 6.58 2.37
C LEU A 63 2.07 5.17 2.73
N HIS A 64 3.05 4.65 1.98
CA HIS A 64 3.50 3.26 2.12
C HIS A 64 4.65 3.06 3.11
N SER A 65 5.61 3.98 3.18
CA SER A 65 6.80 3.86 4.04
C SER A 65 6.60 4.52 5.41
N ILE A 66 5.66 5.47 5.55
CA ILE A 66 5.44 6.19 6.81
C ILE A 66 4.07 5.86 7.40
N ILE A 67 2.99 6.13 6.66
CA ILE A 67 1.63 6.00 7.19
C ILE A 67 1.21 4.54 7.39
N SER A 68 1.56 3.64 6.46
CA SER A 68 1.16 2.23 6.57
C SER A 68 1.83 1.52 7.75
N PRO A 69 3.16 1.63 7.98
CA PRO A 69 3.80 1.03 9.14
C PRO A 69 3.27 1.59 10.46
N LEU A 70 3.06 2.92 10.54
CA LEU A 70 2.41 3.56 11.68
C LEU A 70 1.03 2.94 11.97
N LEU A 71 0.19 2.82 10.95
CA LEU A 71 -1.13 2.23 11.07
C LEU A 71 -1.09 0.78 11.53
N ARG A 72 -0.16 -0.05 11.01
CA ARG A 72 -0.02 -1.46 11.44
C ARG A 72 0.29 -1.55 12.93
N LYS A 73 1.27 -0.76 13.38
CA LYS A 73 1.68 -0.71 14.80
C LYS A 73 0.55 -0.27 15.72
N TYR A 74 -0.32 0.62 15.24
CA TYR A 74 -1.48 1.09 15.99
C TYR A 74 -2.64 0.08 15.99
N VAL A 75 -2.95 -0.48 14.82
CA VAL A 75 -4.12 -1.34 14.60
C VAL A 75 -3.93 -2.73 15.20
N ASP A 76 -2.78 -3.36 15.00
CA ASP A 76 -2.58 -4.77 15.33
C ASP A 76 -2.82 -5.10 16.82
N PRO A 77 -2.19 -4.39 17.79
CA PRO A 77 -2.43 -4.65 19.21
C PRO A 77 -3.88 -4.39 19.62
N PHE A 78 -4.51 -3.38 19.02
CA PHE A 78 -5.90 -3.05 19.30
C PHE A 78 -6.85 -4.16 18.85
N ILE A 79 -6.70 -4.65 17.61
CA ILE A 79 -7.53 -5.74 17.08
C ILE A 79 -7.32 -7.03 17.87
N SER A 80 -6.08 -7.31 18.30
CA SER A 80 -5.77 -8.46 19.15
C SER A 80 -6.53 -8.40 20.48
N ASN A 81 -6.52 -7.26 21.16
CA ASN A 81 -7.28 -7.06 22.39
C ASN A 81 -8.80 -7.16 22.16
N LEU A 82 -9.31 -6.56 21.08
CA LEU A 82 -10.71 -6.63 20.73
C LEU A 82 -11.16 -8.07 20.46
N TYR A 83 -10.34 -8.85 19.77
CA TYR A 83 -10.60 -10.27 19.52
C TYR A 83 -10.72 -11.05 20.82
N ASN A 84 -9.77 -10.92 21.75
CA ASN A 84 -9.82 -11.62 23.03
C ASN A 84 -11.05 -11.23 23.86
N SER A 85 -11.46 -9.95 23.80
CA SER A 85 -12.71 -9.49 24.42
C SER A 85 -13.92 -10.19 23.81
N LEU A 86 -14.03 -10.26 22.48
CA LEU A 86 -15.17 -10.87 21.78
C LEU A 86 -15.19 -12.40 21.88
N VAL A 87 -14.03 -13.05 22.03
CA VAL A 87 -13.96 -14.47 22.40
C VAL A 87 -14.60 -14.68 23.76
N SER A 88 -14.29 -13.81 24.73
CA SER A 88 -14.79 -13.91 26.10
C SER A 88 -16.28 -13.56 26.22
N SER A 89 -16.76 -12.52 25.52
CA SER A 89 -18.14 -12.04 25.64
C SER A 89 -19.13 -12.72 24.69
N ASP A 90 -18.69 -13.04 23.47
CA ASP A 90 -19.58 -13.46 22.37
C ASP A 90 -19.21 -14.84 21.79
N SER A 91 -18.16 -15.48 22.33
CA SER A 91 -17.63 -16.76 21.86
C SER A 91 -17.39 -16.78 20.34
N ILE A 92 -16.89 -15.65 19.81
CA ILE A 92 -16.79 -15.39 18.37
C ILE A 92 -15.98 -16.44 17.58
N ASP A 93 -15.09 -17.15 18.26
CA ASP A 93 -14.25 -18.23 17.76
C ASP A 93 -14.99 -19.57 17.57
N THR A 94 -16.16 -19.75 18.22
CA THR A 94 -16.94 -21.00 18.15
C THR A 94 -18.30 -20.84 17.47
N GLN A 95 -18.62 -19.64 16.98
CA GLN A 95 -19.91 -19.32 16.38
C GLN A 95 -20.23 -20.17 15.14
N GLY A 96 -21.52 -20.48 14.99
CA GLY A 96 -22.10 -21.10 13.80
C GLY A 96 -23.23 -20.27 13.22
N TYR A 97 -23.78 -20.68 12.07
CA TYR A 97 -24.79 -19.92 11.31
C TYR A 97 -26.02 -19.46 12.14
N GLN A 98 -26.44 -20.24 13.13
CA GLN A 98 -27.60 -19.90 13.96
C GLN A 98 -27.32 -18.80 15.01
N ARG A 99 -26.05 -18.63 15.43
CA ARG A 99 -25.68 -17.81 16.60
C ARG A 99 -24.45 -16.93 16.37
N TYR A 100 -24.22 -16.51 15.12
CA TYR A 100 -23.10 -15.61 14.82
C TYR A 100 -23.44 -14.15 15.11
N LEU A 101 -22.40 -13.39 15.42
CA LEU A 101 -22.48 -11.97 15.69
C LEU A 101 -22.71 -11.19 14.39
N ARG A 102 -23.95 -10.84 14.07
CA ARG A 102 -24.29 -10.13 12.82
C ARG A 102 -23.71 -8.71 12.75
N LYS A 103 -23.66 -8.03 13.89
CA LYS A 103 -23.29 -6.62 14.01
C LYS A 103 -22.27 -6.44 15.10
N TYR A 104 -21.41 -5.45 14.93
CA TYR A 104 -20.43 -5.09 15.96
C TYR A 104 -21.14 -4.43 17.18
N PRO A 105 -21.02 -4.98 18.40
CA PRO A 105 -21.79 -4.56 19.58
C PRO A 105 -21.63 -3.09 19.95
N ALA A 106 -20.40 -2.56 19.91
CA ALA A 106 -20.12 -1.19 20.34
C ALA A 106 -20.68 -0.12 19.40
N ALA A 107 -20.95 -0.46 18.13
CA ALA A 107 -21.43 0.49 17.11
C ALA A 107 -22.91 0.30 16.76
N ASN A 108 -23.43 -0.93 16.85
CA ASN A 108 -24.77 -1.38 16.39
C ASN A 108 -25.16 -0.99 14.93
N ILE A 109 -24.26 -0.36 14.19
CA ILE A 109 -24.44 0.11 12.79
C ILE A 109 -23.62 -0.68 11.78
N TYR A 110 -22.54 -1.35 12.19
CA TYR A 110 -21.66 -2.08 11.28
C TYR A 110 -22.00 -3.57 11.23
N TYR A 111 -22.32 -4.07 10.04
CA TYR A 111 -22.56 -5.50 9.79
C TYR A 111 -21.24 -6.22 9.54
N LEU A 112 -20.97 -7.26 10.32
CA LEU A 112 -19.74 -8.05 10.18
C LEU A 112 -19.78 -8.88 8.90
N ASN A 113 -18.74 -8.76 8.09
CA ASN A 113 -18.68 -9.36 6.77
C ASN A 113 -17.98 -10.74 6.79
N TYR A 114 -18.72 -11.77 7.19
CA TYR A 114 -18.22 -13.15 7.24
C TYR A 114 -17.80 -13.72 5.88
N LYS A 115 -18.20 -13.10 4.77
CA LYS A 115 -17.70 -13.46 3.43
C LYS A 115 -16.18 -13.24 3.30
N SER A 116 -15.60 -12.36 4.10
CA SER A 116 -14.18 -11.99 4.05
C SER A 116 -13.23 -13.00 4.73
N ILE A 117 -13.74 -14.00 5.45
CA ILE A 117 -12.92 -14.97 6.20
C ILE A 117 -13.16 -16.40 5.71
N ASN A 118 -12.31 -17.33 6.14
CA ASN A 118 -12.47 -18.78 5.95
C ASN A 118 -12.77 -19.25 4.51
N ASN A 119 -12.34 -18.49 3.49
CA ASN A 119 -12.70 -18.71 2.08
C ASN A 119 -14.21 -18.70 1.79
N ASN A 120 -15.03 -18.10 2.66
CA ASN A 120 -16.48 -17.98 2.48
C ASN A 120 -16.86 -17.26 1.19
N SER A 121 -15.97 -16.43 0.63
CA SER A 121 -16.14 -15.79 -0.67
C SER A 121 -16.23 -16.76 -1.86
N LYS A 122 -15.68 -17.97 -1.73
CA LYS A 122 -15.73 -19.04 -2.75
C LYS A 122 -17.00 -19.88 -2.66
N LEU A 123 -17.60 -19.94 -1.47
CA LEU A 123 -18.92 -20.50 -1.30
C LEU A 123 -19.88 -19.52 -1.97
N ALA A 124 -20.77 -20.01 -2.83
CA ALA A 124 -21.73 -19.19 -3.58
C ALA A 124 -22.64 -18.36 -2.64
N LYS A 125 -23.78 -17.84 -3.10
CA LYS A 125 -24.71 -17.05 -2.25
C LYS A 125 -25.34 -17.85 -1.06
N ASN A 126 -24.82 -19.01 -0.72
CA ASN A 126 -25.29 -19.90 0.35
C ASN A 126 -24.62 -19.52 1.68
N TYR A 127 -25.07 -18.40 2.25
CA TYR A 127 -24.56 -17.86 3.51
C TYR A 127 -24.76 -18.82 4.71
N TRP A 128 -25.70 -19.76 4.63
CA TRP A 128 -25.87 -20.81 5.65
C TRP A 128 -24.69 -21.79 5.73
N ASN A 129 -23.88 -21.92 4.67
CA ASN A 129 -22.70 -22.79 4.62
C ASN A 129 -21.40 -22.09 5.04
N TYR A 130 -21.44 -20.80 5.40
CA TYR A 130 -20.24 -20.09 5.80
C TYR A 130 -19.66 -20.69 7.08
N ASP A 131 -18.34 -20.74 7.15
CA ASP A 131 -17.63 -20.96 8.41
C ASP A 131 -17.59 -19.63 9.17
N TYR A 132 -18.43 -19.53 10.21
CA TYR A 132 -18.59 -18.33 11.04
C TYR A 132 -17.57 -18.24 12.17
N LYS A 133 -16.66 -19.21 12.31
CA LYS A 133 -15.63 -19.18 13.37
C LYS A 133 -14.57 -18.14 13.03
N VAL A 134 -14.40 -17.15 13.89
CA VAL A 134 -13.31 -16.18 13.78
C VAL A 134 -12.09 -16.76 14.48
N LYS A 135 -11.11 -17.29 13.74
CA LYS A 135 -10.04 -18.12 14.31
C LYS A 135 -8.86 -17.30 14.86
N SER A 136 -8.84 -16.00 14.56
CA SER A 136 -7.75 -15.11 14.93
C SER A 136 -8.21 -13.66 14.90
N HIS A 137 -7.39 -12.79 15.51
CA HIS A 137 -7.54 -11.34 15.38
C HIS A 137 -7.41 -10.85 13.93
N VAL A 138 -6.66 -11.56 13.08
CA VAL A 138 -6.57 -11.30 11.63
C VAL A 138 -7.90 -11.62 10.92
N ASP A 139 -8.60 -12.69 11.29
CA ASP A 139 -9.94 -12.95 10.76
C ASP A 139 -10.93 -11.88 11.24
N LEU A 140 -10.81 -11.46 12.51
CA LEU A 140 -11.65 -10.39 13.04
C LEU A 140 -11.50 -9.10 12.24
N SER A 141 -10.29 -8.65 11.94
CA SER A 141 -10.08 -7.42 11.16
C SER A 141 -10.68 -7.50 9.75
N LYS A 142 -10.69 -8.68 9.12
CA LYS A 142 -11.33 -8.89 7.82
C LYS A 142 -12.84 -8.73 7.84
N LEU A 143 -13.50 -8.97 8.98
CA LEU A 143 -14.95 -8.77 9.12
C LEU A 143 -15.36 -7.30 8.98
N PHE A 144 -14.45 -6.37 9.27
CA PHE A 144 -14.67 -4.92 9.13
C PHE A 144 -14.33 -4.39 7.74
N LEU A 145 -14.14 -5.26 6.75
CA LEU A 145 -13.68 -4.89 5.43
C LEU A 145 -14.53 -5.51 4.32
N LYS A 146 -14.49 -4.87 3.14
CA LYS A 146 -14.99 -5.48 1.92
C LYS A 146 -14.07 -6.64 1.50
N PRO A 147 -14.56 -7.70 0.85
CA PRO A 147 -13.74 -8.86 0.52
C PRO A 147 -12.51 -8.54 -0.33
N SER A 148 -12.57 -7.53 -1.20
CA SER A 148 -11.43 -7.08 -2.01
C SER A 148 -10.30 -6.43 -1.21
N MET A 149 -10.58 -5.97 0.02
CA MET A 149 -9.62 -5.35 0.93
C MET A 149 -9.10 -6.34 1.98
N ALA A 150 -9.81 -7.46 2.16
CA ALA A 150 -9.51 -8.50 3.14
C ALA A 150 -8.49 -9.54 2.62
N ILE A 151 -7.68 -9.18 1.63
CA ILE A 151 -6.74 -10.07 0.95
C ILE A 151 -5.32 -9.87 1.55
N TYR A 152 -5.18 -10.24 2.82
CA TYR A 152 -3.90 -10.23 3.55
C TYR A 152 -3.80 -11.45 4.48
N SER A 153 -2.58 -11.88 4.80
CA SER A 153 -2.30 -13.03 5.65
C SER A 153 -2.12 -12.65 7.12
N ALA A 154 -1.60 -11.46 7.39
CA ALA A 154 -1.44 -10.89 8.72
C ALA A 154 -1.53 -9.36 8.67
N ILE A 155 -1.54 -8.69 9.83
CA ILE A 155 -1.52 -7.20 9.91
C ILE A 155 -0.05 -6.73 9.77
N ASP A 156 0.55 -7.06 8.62
CA ASP A 156 1.95 -6.85 8.28
C ASP A 156 2.06 -6.17 6.90
N GLU A 157 3.19 -6.32 6.21
CA GLU A 157 3.43 -5.79 4.86
C GLU A 157 2.36 -6.20 3.85
N THR A 158 1.71 -7.36 4.03
CA THR A 158 0.63 -7.84 3.17
C THR A 158 -0.70 -7.10 3.39
N CYS A 159 -0.86 -6.44 4.54
CA CYS A 159 -1.99 -5.59 4.87
C CYS A 159 -1.73 -4.17 4.37
N ASP A 160 -2.41 -3.81 3.28
CA ASP A 160 -2.24 -2.50 2.66
C ASP A 160 -2.91 -1.37 3.44
N THR A 161 -2.54 -0.13 3.11
CA THR A 161 -3.09 1.10 3.72
C THR A 161 -4.61 1.16 3.64
N SER A 162 -5.19 0.57 2.61
CA SER A 162 -6.64 0.61 2.36
C SER A 162 -7.41 -0.27 3.33
N ALA A 163 -6.87 -1.44 3.64
CA ALA A 163 -7.37 -2.34 4.65
C ALA A 163 -7.23 -1.68 6.03
N LEU A 164 -6.03 -1.15 6.36
CA LEU A 164 -5.75 -0.49 7.63
C LEU A 164 -6.70 0.69 7.90
N LEU A 165 -6.81 1.63 6.95
CA LEU A 165 -7.76 2.75 7.06
C LEU A 165 -9.21 2.28 7.12
N GLY A 166 -9.55 1.19 6.43
CA GLY A 166 -10.87 0.57 6.51
C GLY A 166 -11.20 0.06 7.92
N MET A 167 -10.23 -0.57 8.60
CA MET A 167 -10.40 -1.02 9.99
C MET A 167 -10.65 0.16 10.92
N VAL A 168 -9.80 1.20 10.85
CA VAL A 168 -9.93 2.39 11.71
C VAL A 168 -11.25 3.13 11.48
N VAL A 169 -11.74 3.20 10.23
CA VAL A 169 -13.03 3.84 9.93
C VAL A 169 -14.22 3.02 10.43
N ASN A 170 -14.15 1.69 10.35
CA ASN A 170 -15.31 0.82 10.59
C ASN A 170 -15.42 0.31 12.03
N ILE A 171 -14.34 0.38 12.80
CA ILE A 171 -14.30 -0.06 14.20
C ILE A 171 -14.38 1.18 15.09
N ASN A 172 -15.51 1.38 15.75
CA ASN A 172 -15.73 2.58 16.57
C ASN A 172 -15.07 2.55 17.95
N ALA A 173 -14.40 1.47 18.30
CA ALA A 173 -13.78 1.26 19.61
C ALA A 173 -12.32 1.72 19.70
N PHE A 174 -11.72 2.17 18.58
CA PHE A 174 -10.39 2.77 18.63
C PHE A 174 -10.45 3.99 19.57
N PRO A 175 -9.57 4.05 20.60
CA PRO A 175 -9.63 5.11 21.59
C PRO A 175 -9.35 6.48 20.94
N PRO A 176 -10.01 7.56 21.39
CA PRO A 176 -9.56 8.91 21.13
C PRO A 176 -8.11 9.08 21.60
N ALA A 177 -7.22 9.47 20.70
CA ALA A 177 -5.88 9.89 21.09
C ALA A 177 -5.88 11.18 21.92
N VAL A 178 -6.89 12.04 21.69
CA VAL A 178 -7.03 13.31 22.40
C VAL A 178 -8.47 13.49 22.82
N GLN A 179 -8.70 13.80 24.10
CA GLN A 179 -9.99 14.26 24.63
C GLN A 179 -10.31 15.69 24.16
N VAL A 180 -10.15 16.02 22.88
CA VAL A 180 -10.63 17.31 22.35
C VAL A 180 -12.06 17.10 21.94
N ASP A 181 -12.98 17.72 22.69
CA ASP A 181 -14.39 17.96 22.39
C ASP A 181 -15.09 16.90 21.53
N ALA A 182 -16.12 16.27 22.11
CA ALA A 182 -17.03 15.28 21.52
C ALA A 182 -17.72 15.68 20.18
N LYS A 183 -17.34 16.81 19.57
CA LYS A 183 -17.81 17.34 18.30
C LYS A 183 -16.91 17.04 17.09
N ARG A 184 -15.69 16.52 17.27
CA ARG A 184 -14.85 16.07 16.13
C ARG A 184 -14.84 14.54 16.06
N PRO A 185 -15.59 13.92 15.14
CA PRO A 185 -15.53 12.48 14.98
C PRO A 185 -14.14 12.09 14.46
N ILE A 186 -13.40 11.30 15.25
CA ILE A 186 -12.09 10.71 14.92
C ILE A 186 -12.12 9.96 13.57
N PHE A 187 -13.30 9.49 13.14
CA PHE A 187 -13.50 8.91 11.82
C PHE A 187 -13.21 9.85 10.64
N ARG A 188 -13.12 11.17 10.87
CA ARG A 188 -12.95 12.15 9.79
C ARG A 188 -11.59 12.00 9.11
N LEU A 189 -10.49 11.98 9.87
CA LEU A 189 -9.15 11.96 9.28
C LEU A 189 -8.83 10.64 8.55
N PRO A 190 -9.06 9.44 9.12
CA PRO A 190 -8.85 8.20 8.37
C PRO A 190 -9.72 8.11 7.12
N LYS A 191 -10.96 8.63 7.18
CA LYS A 191 -11.85 8.70 6.01
C LYS A 191 -11.34 9.70 4.98
N GLN A 192 -10.80 10.84 5.39
CA GLN A 192 -10.19 11.84 4.51
C GLN A 192 -8.88 11.34 3.89
N ILE A 193 -7.98 10.71 4.64
CA ILE A 193 -6.78 10.09 4.06
C ILE A 193 -7.19 9.06 3.01
N ARG A 194 -8.22 8.26 3.30
CA ARG A 194 -8.75 7.28 2.35
C ARG A 194 -9.33 7.93 1.10
N SER A 195 -10.24 8.90 1.24
CA SER A 195 -10.96 9.51 0.11
C SER A 195 -10.13 10.52 -0.67
N GLU A 196 -9.33 11.33 0.02
CA GLU A 196 -8.60 12.45 -0.56
C GLU A 196 -7.17 12.11 -0.95
N ILE A 197 -6.55 11.06 -0.40
CA ILE A 197 -5.14 10.75 -0.68
C ILE A 197 -5.01 9.36 -1.29
N ARG A 198 -5.34 8.30 -0.53
CA ARG A 198 -5.08 6.92 -0.95
C ARG A 198 -5.87 6.53 -2.20
N ASN A 199 -7.15 6.88 -2.28
CA ASN A 199 -7.98 6.50 -3.43
C ASN A 199 -7.54 7.22 -4.71
N PRO A 200 -7.38 8.56 -4.73
CA PRO A 200 -6.75 9.28 -5.85
C PRO A 200 -5.39 8.71 -6.23
N TRP A 201 -4.56 8.38 -5.24
CA TRP A 201 -3.24 7.82 -5.49
C TRP A 201 -3.31 6.46 -6.19
N ALA A 202 -4.22 5.58 -5.76
CA ALA A 202 -4.42 4.26 -6.35
C ALA A 202 -5.12 4.29 -7.72
N HIS A 203 -5.79 5.40 -8.05
CA HIS A 203 -6.50 5.62 -9.32
C HIS A 203 -5.92 6.86 -10.02
N CYS A 204 -4.60 6.86 -10.22
CA CYS A 204 -3.84 8.04 -10.61
C CYS A 204 -4.42 8.75 -11.85
N ASP A 205 -5.03 9.91 -11.61
CA ASP A 205 -5.21 10.98 -12.57
C ASP A 205 -4.09 12.00 -12.32
N ARG A 206 -3.21 12.19 -13.31
CA ARG A 206 -2.05 13.07 -13.19
C ARG A 206 -2.46 14.51 -12.87
N THR A 207 -3.57 14.96 -13.43
CA THR A 207 -4.03 16.34 -13.29
C THR A 207 -4.55 16.65 -11.87
N GLU A 208 -4.85 15.61 -11.08
CA GLU A 208 -5.27 15.77 -9.70
C GLU A 208 -4.12 16.21 -8.78
N TRP A 209 -2.87 15.89 -9.14
CA TRP A 209 -1.67 16.10 -8.30
C TRP A 209 -1.09 17.51 -8.43
N THR A 210 -1.94 18.51 -8.18
CA THR A 210 -1.58 19.93 -8.14
C THR A 210 -0.72 20.28 -6.91
N THR A 211 -0.17 21.50 -6.90
CA THR A 211 0.52 22.05 -5.71
C THR A 211 -0.36 22.10 -4.48
N ALA A 212 -1.62 22.50 -4.63
CA ALA A 212 -2.56 22.53 -3.52
C ALA A 212 -2.83 21.11 -2.99
N LYS A 213 -3.14 20.16 -3.88
CA LYS A 213 -3.40 18.76 -3.49
C LYS A 213 -2.22 18.13 -2.75
N TYR A 214 -1.00 18.39 -3.23
CA TYR A 214 0.22 17.92 -2.59
C TYR A 214 0.37 18.48 -1.16
N ALA A 215 0.24 19.79 -0.98
CA ALA A 215 0.33 20.42 0.33
C ALA A 215 -0.78 19.92 1.29
N ASP A 216 -2.01 19.82 0.79
CA ASP A 216 -3.15 19.32 1.56
C ASP A 216 -2.96 17.87 2.00
N SER A 217 -2.36 17.03 1.13
CA SER A 217 -2.05 15.64 1.46
C SER A 217 -1.09 15.53 2.65
N PHE A 218 -0.01 16.33 2.67
CA PHE A 218 0.93 16.37 3.79
C PHE A 218 0.32 16.94 5.06
N ASN A 219 -0.52 17.98 4.93
CA ASN A 219 -1.26 18.54 6.06
C ASN A 219 -2.19 17.52 6.70
N LEU A 220 -2.96 16.77 5.89
CA LEU A 220 -3.86 15.72 6.36
C LEU A 220 -3.10 14.56 7.00
N MET A 221 -2.01 14.08 6.39
CA MET A 221 -1.15 13.05 6.97
C MET A 221 -0.55 13.50 8.31
N GLY A 222 -0.04 14.73 8.38
CA GLY A 222 0.52 15.29 9.60
C GLY A 222 -0.53 15.50 10.71
N GLN A 223 -1.75 15.91 10.38
CA GLN A 223 -2.86 15.99 11.34
C GLN A 223 -3.21 14.60 11.88
N PHE A 224 -3.28 13.61 10.98
CA PHE A 224 -3.57 12.23 11.38
C PHE A 224 -2.52 11.66 12.35
N VAL A 225 -1.23 11.92 12.12
CA VAL A 225 -0.14 11.49 13.01
C VAL A 225 -0.31 12.10 14.42
N ARG A 226 -0.70 13.37 14.52
CA ARG A 226 -0.96 14.04 15.81
C ARG A 226 -2.20 13.48 16.52
N GLU A 227 -3.20 13.05 15.75
CA GLU A 227 -4.46 12.54 16.28
C GLU A 227 -4.48 11.02 16.52
N ILE A 228 -3.40 10.28 16.24
CA ILE A 228 -3.36 8.83 16.52
C ILE A 228 -2.79 8.50 17.92
N GLY A 229 -2.27 9.51 18.63
CA GLY A 229 -1.93 9.38 20.06
C GLY A 229 -0.60 8.72 20.32
N LEU A 230 0.39 9.04 19.49
CA LEU A 230 1.75 8.54 19.66
C LEU A 230 2.44 9.21 20.84
N ARG A 231 3.53 8.60 21.32
CA ARG A 231 4.43 9.26 22.27
C ARG A 231 5.12 10.42 21.56
N ASN A 232 5.32 11.55 22.25
CA ASN A 232 5.92 12.76 21.69
C ASN A 232 7.19 12.50 20.85
N ARG A 233 8.08 11.60 21.28
CA ARG A 233 9.29 11.26 20.52
C ARG A 233 8.98 10.59 19.18
N GLU A 234 8.06 9.63 19.18
CA GLU A 234 7.65 8.90 17.98
C GLU A 234 6.84 9.79 17.04
N GLU A 235 5.94 10.61 17.59
CA GLU A 235 5.19 11.62 16.83
C GLU A 235 6.14 12.59 16.11
N ASN A 236 7.08 13.19 16.85
CA ASN A 236 8.04 14.14 16.28
C ASN A 236 8.94 13.51 15.22
N GLN A 237 9.32 12.23 15.39
CA GLN A 237 10.08 11.51 14.38
C GLN A 237 9.26 11.38 13.08
N ILE A 238 8.04 10.88 13.15
CA ILE A 238 7.19 10.67 11.98
C ILE A 238 6.84 12.00 11.30
N LEU A 239 6.52 13.04 12.08
CA LEU A 239 6.28 14.38 11.54
C LEU A 239 7.54 14.96 10.87
N GLY A 240 8.74 14.69 11.42
CA GLY A 240 10.02 15.05 10.82
C GLY A 240 10.28 14.34 9.50
N GLU A 241 9.98 13.05 9.41
CA GLU A 241 10.08 12.26 8.18
C GLU A 241 9.11 12.79 7.11
N LEU A 242 7.84 13.04 7.46
CA LEU A 242 6.86 13.65 6.55
C LEU A 242 7.33 15.02 6.04
N ASN A 243 7.86 15.87 6.93
CA ASN A 243 8.37 17.20 6.55
C ASN A 243 9.60 17.10 5.63
N THR A 244 10.46 16.13 5.89
CA THR A 244 11.65 15.85 5.07
C THR A 244 11.23 15.47 3.65
N TRP A 245 10.27 14.56 3.50
CA TRP A 245 9.73 14.22 2.19
C TRP A 245 8.99 15.38 1.52
N ALA A 246 8.20 16.15 2.27
CA ALA A 246 7.48 17.31 1.75
C ALA A 246 8.43 18.34 1.11
N THR A 247 9.58 18.57 1.76
CA THR A 247 10.55 19.61 1.39
C THR A 247 11.57 19.12 0.37
N ASN A 248 12.09 17.90 0.55
CA ASN A 248 13.23 17.38 -0.21
C ASN A 248 12.85 16.32 -1.24
N GLY A 249 11.61 15.81 -1.25
CA GLY A 249 11.18 14.71 -2.10
C GLY A 249 11.42 14.95 -3.59
N ASN A 250 11.26 16.19 -4.06
CA ASN A 250 11.57 16.54 -5.45
C ASN A 250 13.06 16.37 -5.77
N ASN A 251 13.95 16.80 -4.88
CA ASN A 251 15.40 16.62 -5.05
C ASN A 251 15.79 15.15 -5.04
N TYR A 252 15.09 14.34 -4.23
CA TYR A 252 15.28 12.89 -4.15
C TYR A 252 14.93 12.21 -5.47
N LEU A 253 13.84 12.62 -6.13
CA LEU A 253 13.40 12.05 -7.40
C LEU A 253 14.15 12.59 -8.62
N SER A 254 14.59 13.85 -8.61
CA SER A 254 15.38 14.45 -9.69
C SER A 254 16.87 14.09 -9.64
N GLY A 255 17.31 13.29 -8.66
CA GLY A 255 18.69 12.81 -8.52
C GLY A 255 19.72 13.92 -8.33
N THR A 256 19.29 15.16 -8.02
CA THR A 256 20.15 16.34 -8.16
C THR A 256 21.11 16.54 -6.98
N VAL A 257 20.88 15.94 -5.80
CA VAL A 257 21.92 15.78 -4.76
C VAL A 257 21.53 14.64 -3.84
N LEU A 258 22.10 13.44 -3.96
CA LEU A 258 22.07 12.46 -2.87
C LEU A 258 23.28 11.50 -2.92
N GLY A 259 23.95 11.33 -1.78
CA GLY A 259 25.00 10.34 -1.58
C GLY A 259 24.49 8.90 -1.79
N LEU A 260 25.41 8.00 -2.12
CA LEU A 260 25.17 6.62 -2.55
C LEU A 260 24.21 5.81 -1.66
N GLU A 261 24.12 6.09 -0.36
CA GLU A 261 23.21 5.39 0.57
C GLU A 261 21.73 5.69 0.32
N ILE A 262 21.38 6.94 0.00
CA ILE A 262 19.97 7.34 -0.20
C ILE A 262 19.47 6.86 -1.56
N VAL A 263 20.38 6.74 -2.55
CA VAL A 263 20.05 6.14 -3.85
C VAL A 263 19.64 4.68 -3.70
N GLU A 264 20.33 3.91 -2.84
CA GLU A 264 19.96 2.50 -2.62
C GLU A 264 18.63 2.38 -1.86
N GLU A 265 18.38 3.25 -0.88
CA GLU A 265 17.10 3.26 -0.15
C GLU A 265 15.93 3.66 -1.05
N ILE A 266 16.06 4.71 -1.86
CA ILE A 266 15.04 5.11 -2.83
C ILE A 266 14.82 4.00 -3.86
N ARG A 267 15.90 3.36 -4.35
CA ARG A 267 15.80 2.26 -5.30
C ARG A 267 15.06 1.07 -4.69
N GLN A 268 15.32 0.75 -3.42
CA GLN A 268 14.64 -0.30 -2.70
C GLN A 268 13.16 0.03 -2.46
N GLN A 269 12.84 1.26 -2.03
CA GLN A 269 11.46 1.72 -1.87
C GLN A 269 10.70 1.77 -3.20
N THR A 270 11.35 2.20 -4.28
CA THR A 270 10.79 2.22 -5.64
C THR A 270 10.56 0.81 -6.17
N HIS A 271 11.46 -0.14 -5.87
CA HIS A 271 11.29 -1.55 -6.22
C HIS A 271 10.07 -2.16 -5.52
N VAL A 272 9.96 -1.97 -4.20
CA VAL A 272 8.82 -2.43 -3.42
C VAL A 272 7.50 -1.84 -3.95
N LEU A 273 7.51 -0.54 -4.27
CA LEU A 273 6.35 0.13 -4.84
C LEU A 273 6.00 -0.42 -6.23
N SER A 274 7.00 -0.68 -7.08
CA SER A 274 6.81 -1.27 -8.41
C SER A 274 6.20 -2.65 -8.34
N GLU A 275 6.66 -3.52 -7.45
CA GLU A 275 6.09 -4.85 -7.23
C GLU A 275 4.64 -4.77 -6.73
N TYR A 276 4.36 -3.83 -5.83
CA TYR A 276 3.02 -3.59 -5.32
C TYR A 276 2.07 -3.09 -6.43
N VAL A 277 2.49 -2.11 -7.22
CA VAL A 277 1.72 -1.58 -8.36
C VAL A 277 1.47 -2.69 -9.39
N GLN A 278 2.47 -3.50 -9.73
CA GLN A 278 2.31 -4.63 -10.64
C GLN A 278 1.26 -5.61 -10.13
N THR A 279 1.31 -5.94 -8.83
CA THR A 279 0.31 -6.79 -8.17
C THR A 279 -1.10 -6.20 -8.25
N LEU A 280 -1.24 -4.88 -8.10
CA LEU A 280 -2.54 -4.19 -8.24
C LEU A 280 -3.03 -4.19 -9.69
N CYS A 281 -2.15 -3.96 -10.66
CA CYS A 281 -2.47 -4.04 -12.08
C CYS A 281 -2.97 -5.43 -12.48
N ASP A 282 -2.33 -6.49 -11.98
CA ASP A 282 -2.71 -7.86 -12.27
C ASP A 282 -4.07 -8.22 -11.65
N ARG A 283 -4.33 -7.78 -10.41
CA ARG A 283 -5.64 -7.92 -9.76
C ARG A 283 -6.75 -7.16 -10.51
N ASN A 284 -6.46 -5.96 -11.00
CA ASN A 284 -7.42 -5.17 -11.78
C ASN A 284 -7.69 -5.79 -13.16
N ARG A 285 -6.68 -6.34 -13.84
CA ARG A 285 -6.90 -7.08 -15.11
C ARG A 285 -7.79 -8.29 -14.88
N GLN A 286 -7.56 -9.03 -13.80
CA GLN A 286 -8.38 -10.20 -13.46
C GLN A 286 -9.83 -9.81 -13.14
N SER A 287 -10.08 -8.68 -12.47
CA SER A 287 -11.44 -8.22 -12.15
C SER A 287 -12.20 -7.72 -13.40
N VAL A 288 -11.52 -7.03 -14.32
CA VAL A 288 -12.10 -6.58 -15.60
C VAL A 288 -12.42 -7.78 -16.50
N CYS A 289 -11.51 -8.76 -16.62
CA CYS A 289 -11.75 -9.99 -17.39
C CYS A 289 -12.89 -10.86 -16.82
N GLN A 290 -13.09 -10.86 -15.50
CA GLN A 290 -14.22 -11.56 -14.86
C GLN A 290 -15.57 -10.85 -15.04
N SER A 291 -15.54 -9.53 -15.22
CA SER A 291 -16.74 -8.71 -15.46
C SER A 291 -17.19 -8.79 -16.92
N ALA A 292 -16.25 -8.86 -17.87
CA ALA A 292 -16.53 -9.03 -19.31
C ALA A 292 -17.05 -10.43 -19.68
N LYS A 293 -16.88 -11.44 -18.82
CA LYS A 293 -17.42 -12.81 -19.02
C LYS A 293 -18.82 -13.01 -18.45
N LYS A 294 -19.42 -11.97 -17.86
CA LYS A 294 -20.74 -12.02 -17.19
C LYS A 294 -21.84 -11.17 -17.87
N ASN A 295 -21.49 -10.48 -18.96
CA ASN A 295 -22.42 -9.83 -19.86
C ASN A 295 -22.42 -10.57 -21.20
#